data_AF-A0A1G9LWJ6-F1
#
_entry.id   AF-A0A1G9LWJ6-F1
#
_cell.length_a   1.000
_cell.length_b   1.000
_cell.length_c   1.000
_cell.angle_alpha   90.00
_cell.angle_beta   90.00
_cell.angle_gamma   90.00
#
_symmetry.space_group_name_H-M   'P 1'
#
loop_
_entity.id
_entity.type
_entity.pdbx_description
1 polymer ?
#
loop_
_entity_poly.entity_id
_entity_poly.type
_entity_poly.pdbx_seq_one_letter_code
_entity_poly.pdbx_strand_id
1 'polypeptide(L)'
;MTRTDAPPRTRLRRRAAAAILPVLSPLAKALGYRLLRIRDRGGLGIEDGAIPYGTSVFDDDVPGVANLDPALLDALRRAAADAAADRVAFTVNSGWRTPDYQRRLRREAVARYGSEEAAARWVSTPETSPHVNGAAVDLGPAAAQAWLDARGAAYGLCRIYGNEPWHYELRPEAAVTGPPPLHPTPADDPRHRPLGT
;
A
#
# COMPACT_ATOMS: atom_id res chain seq x y z
N MET A 1 -23.02 25.94 -71.42
CA MET A 1 -23.94 25.06 -70.68
C MET A 1 -23.47 23.62 -70.85
N THR A 2 -22.76 23.07 -69.86
CA THR A 2 -22.75 21.62 -69.55
C THR A 2 -22.14 21.49 -68.16
N ARG A 3 -23.03 21.19 -67.21
CA ARG A 3 -22.79 20.99 -65.79
C ARG A 3 -22.56 19.51 -65.61
N THR A 4 -21.38 19.11 -65.12
CA THR A 4 -21.11 17.72 -64.70
C THR A 4 -21.15 17.68 -63.19
N ASP A 5 -22.19 17.06 -62.66
CA ASP A 5 -22.46 16.88 -61.22
C ASP A 5 -21.39 15.99 -60.55
N ALA A 6 -20.97 16.38 -59.35
CA ALA A 6 -20.18 15.55 -58.44
C ALA A 6 -21.10 14.67 -57.57
N PRO A 7 -20.71 13.43 -57.22
CA PRO A 7 -21.56 12.54 -56.43
C PRO A 7 -21.61 12.93 -54.94
N PRO A 8 -22.68 12.57 -54.21
CA PRO A 8 -22.94 13.06 -52.86
C PRO A 8 -21.99 12.42 -51.83
N ARG A 9 -21.38 13.26 -50.98
CA ARG A 9 -20.64 12.84 -49.80
C ARG A 9 -21.61 12.32 -48.73
N THR A 10 -21.63 11.01 -48.54
CA THR A 10 -22.38 10.34 -47.46
C THR A 10 -21.83 10.80 -46.11
N ARG A 11 -22.62 11.61 -45.37
CA ARG A 11 -22.33 11.97 -43.98
C ARG A 11 -22.55 10.72 -43.13
N LEU A 12 -21.47 10.05 -42.74
CA LEU A 12 -21.52 9.00 -41.73
C LEU A 12 -21.94 9.65 -40.40
N ARG A 13 -23.21 9.48 -40.03
CA ARG A 13 -23.71 9.82 -38.69
C ARG A 13 -22.91 9.00 -37.68
N ARG A 14 -21.97 9.62 -36.96
CA ARG A 14 -21.33 9.03 -35.78
C ARG A 14 -22.43 8.74 -34.76
N ARG A 15 -22.87 7.47 -34.69
CA ARG A 15 -23.66 6.98 -33.57
C ARG A 15 -22.75 7.01 -32.33
N ALA A 16 -23.28 7.57 -31.25
CA ALA A 16 -22.62 7.64 -29.96
C ALA A 16 -22.13 6.25 -29.52
N ALA A 17 -20.85 6.12 -29.19
CA ALA A 17 -20.36 4.97 -28.46
C ALA A 17 -20.86 5.11 -27.01
N ALA A 18 -21.93 4.36 -26.71
CA ALA A 18 -22.39 4.15 -25.35
C ALA A 18 -21.27 3.48 -24.54
N ALA A 19 -21.21 3.86 -23.27
CA ALA A 19 -20.24 3.44 -22.28
C ALA A 19 -20.01 1.92 -22.24
N ILE A 20 -18.75 1.51 -22.24
CA ILE A 20 -18.32 0.19 -21.74
C ILE A 20 -17.58 0.46 -20.44
N LEU A 21 -18.26 0.21 -19.32
CA LEU A 21 -17.67 0.15 -17.98
C LEU A 21 -16.65 -1.03 -17.89
N PRO A 22 -15.65 -0.95 -16.99
CA PRO A 22 -14.43 -1.75 -17.03
C PRO A 22 -14.64 -3.17 -16.49
N VAL A 23 -14.74 -4.17 -17.37
CA VAL A 23 -14.75 -5.60 -16.97
C VAL A 23 -13.33 -6.21 -16.97
N LEU A 24 -12.29 -5.40 -17.20
CA LEU A 24 -10.90 -5.88 -17.27
C LEU A 24 -10.20 -6.03 -15.91
N SER A 25 -10.74 -5.51 -14.81
CA SER A 25 -10.04 -5.51 -13.51
C SER A 25 -9.89 -6.88 -12.82
N PRO A 26 -10.91 -7.74 -12.70
CA PRO A 26 -10.74 -9.01 -11.97
C PRO A 26 -9.88 -10.01 -12.74
N LEU A 27 -9.98 -10.03 -14.08
CA LEU A 27 -9.19 -10.94 -14.92
C LEU A 27 -7.72 -10.51 -15.02
N ALA A 28 -7.44 -9.20 -15.06
CA ALA A 28 -6.07 -8.67 -14.96
C ALA A 28 -5.46 -8.92 -13.58
N LYS A 29 -6.24 -8.77 -12.50
CA LYS A 29 -5.83 -9.18 -11.14
C LYS A 29 -5.52 -10.67 -11.09
N ALA A 30 -6.44 -11.54 -11.51
CA ALA A 30 -6.26 -13.01 -11.54
C ALA A 30 -5.04 -13.46 -12.39
N LEU A 31 -4.79 -12.79 -13.51
CA LEU A 31 -3.62 -13.06 -14.35
C LEU A 31 -2.32 -12.54 -13.72
N GLY A 32 -2.37 -11.38 -13.06
CA GLY A 32 -1.28 -10.86 -12.23
C GLY A 32 -0.93 -11.77 -11.06
N TYR A 33 -1.95 -12.27 -10.34
CA TYR A 33 -1.85 -13.30 -9.30
C TYR A 33 -1.14 -14.55 -9.83
N ARG A 34 -1.49 -15.01 -11.05
CA ARG A 34 -0.90 -16.20 -11.66
C ARG A 34 0.55 -15.99 -12.14
N LEU A 35 0.90 -14.79 -12.58
CA LEU A 35 2.26 -14.44 -13.00
C LEU A 35 3.23 -14.24 -11.82
N LEU A 36 2.75 -13.66 -10.70
CA LEU A 36 3.53 -13.55 -9.46
C LEU A 36 3.89 -14.94 -8.89
N ARG A 37 2.98 -15.91 -9.02
CA ARG A 37 3.21 -17.31 -8.61
C ARG A 37 4.35 -18.01 -9.37
N ILE A 38 4.76 -17.51 -10.54
CA ILE A 38 5.77 -18.14 -11.41
C ILE A 38 7.19 -17.62 -11.11
N ARG A 39 7.33 -16.47 -10.42
CA ARG A 39 8.64 -15.84 -10.14
C ARG A 39 9.19 -16.11 -8.73
N ASP A 40 8.62 -17.05 -8.02
CA ASP A 40 9.04 -17.38 -6.66
C ASP A 40 10.24 -18.33 -6.66
N ARG A 41 11.47 -17.78 -6.62
CA ARG A 41 12.69 -18.54 -6.34
C ARG A 41 13.03 -18.56 -4.84
N GLY A 42 12.09 -18.21 -3.95
CA GLY A 42 12.34 -18.09 -2.51
C GLY A 42 11.24 -18.61 -1.58
N GLY A 43 10.12 -19.11 -2.11
CA GLY A 43 9.08 -19.87 -1.38
C GLY A 43 8.14 -19.06 -0.48
N LEU A 44 8.24 -17.73 -0.45
CA LEU A 44 7.30 -16.87 0.30
C LEU A 44 6.42 -16.09 -0.67
N GLY A 45 5.11 -16.26 -0.51
CA GLY A 45 4.09 -15.76 -1.42
C GLY A 45 3.05 -14.88 -0.73
N ILE A 46 1.86 -14.82 -1.33
CA ILE A 46 0.74 -14.00 -0.85
C ILE A 46 0.28 -14.41 0.55
N GLU A 47 0.29 -15.71 0.83
CA GLU A 47 -0.03 -16.27 2.16
C GLU A 47 0.94 -15.79 3.25
N ASP A 48 2.16 -15.42 2.87
CA ASP A 48 3.17 -14.90 3.79
C ASP A 48 3.10 -13.38 3.98
N GLY A 49 2.21 -12.69 3.25
CA GLY A 49 2.05 -11.24 3.27
C GLY A 49 2.61 -10.50 2.05
N ALA A 50 2.95 -11.20 0.96
CA ALA A 50 3.30 -10.53 -0.30
C ALA A 50 2.07 -9.82 -0.88
N ILE A 51 2.24 -8.56 -1.29
CA ILE A 51 1.14 -7.73 -1.79
C ILE A 51 1.12 -7.73 -3.33
N PRO A 52 0.02 -8.20 -3.96
CA PRO A 52 -0.18 -8.04 -5.40
C PRO A 52 -0.23 -6.56 -5.81
N TYR A 53 0.21 -6.27 -7.04
CA TYR A 53 0.15 -4.90 -7.55
C TYR A 53 -1.30 -4.38 -7.62
N GLY A 54 -1.51 -3.14 -7.18
CA GLY A 54 -2.82 -2.50 -7.18
C GLY A 54 -3.77 -3.00 -6.09
N THR A 55 -3.25 -3.69 -5.06
CA THR A 55 -4.01 -4.03 -3.86
C THR A 55 -4.44 -2.76 -3.12
N SER A 56 -5.69 -2.71 -2.73
CA SER A 56 -6.32 -1.65 -1.96
C SER A 56 -6.63 -2.11 -0.54
N VAL A 57 -7.01 -1.19 0.33
CA VAL A 57 -7.46 -1.48 1.70
C VAL A 57 -8.82 -2.22 1.77
N PHE A 58 -9.45 -2.47 0.62
CA PHE A 58 -10.73 -3.16 0.48
C PHE A 58 -10.60 -4.58 -0.09
N ASP A 59 -9.38 -5.04 -0.40
CA ASP A 59 -9.12 -6.39 -0.93
C ASP A 59 -8.98 -7.40 0.22
N ASP A 60 -10.11 -7.81 0.80
CA ASP A 60 -10.21 -8.75 1.94
C ASP A 60 -9.68 -10.17 1.65
N ASP A 61 -9.44 -10.50 0.38
CA ASP A 61 -8.87 -11.78 -0.05
C ASP A 61 -7.34 -11.81 -0.01
N VAL A 62 -6.69 -10.67 0.21
CA VAL A 62 -5.23 -10.58 0.32
C VAL A 62 -4.83 -10.68 1.80
N PRO A 63 -4.09 -11.71 2.24
CA PRO A 63 -3.70 -11.89 3.64
C PRO A 63 -2.96 -10.69 4.24
N GLY A 64 -2.14 -9.99 3.45
CA GLY A 64 -1.48 -8.76 3.90
C GLY A 64 -2.44 -7.60 4.22
N VAL A 65 -3.69 -7.63 3.77
CA VAL A 65 -4.75 -6.69 4.15
C VAL A 65 -5.67 -7.31 5.20
N ALA A 66 -6.11 -8.55 4.98
CA ALA A 66 -7.07 -9.25 5.84
C ALA A 66 -6.58 -9.47 7.28
N ASN A 67 -5.26 -9.61 7.46
CA ASN A 67 -4.63 -9.83 8.77
C ASN A 67 -4.12 -8.54 9.43
N LEU A 68 -4.46 -7.36 8.89
CA LEU A 68 -4.23 -6.10 9.60
C LEU A 68 -5.07 -6.07 10.88
N ASP A 69 -4.58 -5.33 11.88
CA ASP A 69 -5.38 -5.02 13.06
C ASP A 69 -6.74 -4.44 12.64
N PRO A 70 -7.87 -4.97 13.14
CA PRO A 70 -9.19 -4.55 12.66
C PRO A 70 -9.47 -3.05 12.84
N ALA A 71 -8.95 -2.42 13.89
CA ALA A 71 -9.13 -0.98 14.11
C ALA A 71 -8.27 -0.16 13.14
N LEU A 72 -7.06 -0.62 12.84
CA LEU A 72 -6.23 -0.01 11.78
C LEU A 72 -6.92 -0.12 10.43
N LEU A 73 -7.43 -1.30 10.06
CA LEU A 73 -8.10 -1.53 8.78
C LEU A 73 -9.37 -0.67 8.65
N ASP A 74 -10.16 -0.53 9.71
CA ASP A 74 -11.32 0.37 9.73
C ASP A 74 -10.90 1.84 9.48
N ALA A 75 -9.89 2.32 10.19
CA ALA A 75 -9.38 3.69 10.01
C ALA A 75 -8.87 3.94 8.58
N LEU A 76 -8.15 2.97 8.01
CA LEU A 76 -7.69 3.00 6.63
C LEU A 76 -8.84 3.09 5.62
N ARG A 77 -9.93 2.33 5.83
CA ARG A 77 -11.10 2.32 4.95
C ARG A 77 -11.86 3.63 4.99
N ARG A 78 -12.05 4.21 6.19
CA ARG A 78 -12.65 5.54 6.36
C ARG A 78 -11.82 6.61 5.66
N ALA A 79 -10.51 6.62 5.90
CA ALA A 79 -9.60 7.56 5.25
C ALA A 79 -9.58 7.41 3.72
N ALA A 80 -9.55 6.17 3.21
CA ALA A 80 -9.54 5.90 1.77
C ALA A 80 -10.85 6.34 1.09
N ALA A 81 -12.00 6.17 1.76
CA ALA A 81 -13.30 6.62 1.24
C ALA A 81 -13.35 8.15 1.11
N ASP A 82 -12.86 8.88 2.10
CA ASP A 82 -12.83 10.35 2.07
C ASP A 82 -11.77 10.87 1.09
N ALA A 83 -10.59 10.23 1.03
CA ALA A 83 -9.55 10.57 0.07
C ALA A 83 -10.02 10.41 -1.40
N ALA A 84 -10.94 9.49 -1.67
CA ALA A 84 -11.51 9.31 -3.00
C ALA A 84 -12.30 10.54 -3.47
N ALA A 85 -12.91 11.32 -2.57
CA ALA A 85 -13.57 12.59 -2.91
C ALA A 85 -12.57 13.63 -3.44
N ASP A 86 -11.32 13.55 -2.97
CA ASP A 86 -10.18 14.35 -3.44
C ASP A 86 -9.46 13.71 -4.65
N ARG A 87 -10.01 12.64 -5.23
CA ARG A 87 -9.40 11.82 -6.30
C ARG A 87 -8.06 11.20 -5.92
N VAL A 88 -7.86 10.94 -4.63
CA VAL A 88 -6.68 10.24 -4.11
C VAL A 88 -7.06 8.79 -3.80
N ALA A 89 -6.35 7.84 -4.40
CA ALA A 89 -6.55 6.41 -4.16
C ALA A 89 -5.40 5.85 -3.34
N PHE A 90 -5.71 4.97 -2.38
CA PHE A 90 -4.71 4.25 -1.59
C PHE A 90 -4.36 2.92 -2.25
N THR A 91 -3.07 2.63 -2.36
CA THR A 91 -2.53 1.33 -2.74
C THR A 91 -1.68 0.81 -1.59
N VAL A 92 -1.91 -0.44 -1.20
CA VAL A 92 -1.10 -1.13 -0.20
C VAL A 92 0.17 -1.63 -0.89
N ASN A 93 1.32 -1.23 -0.37
CA ASN A 93 2.63 -1.72 -0.81
C ASN A 93 3.12 -2.87 0.09
N SER A 94 2.80 -2.80 1.39
CA SER A 94 3.06 -3.82 2.41
C SER A 94 2.02 -3.68 3.50
N GLY A 95 1.57 -4.79 4.09
CA GLY A 95 0.62 -4.77 5.21
C GLY A 95 1.06 -5.78 6.25
N TRP A 96 0.17 -6.68 6.67
CA TRP A 96 0.57 -7.82 7.49
C TRP A 96 1.55 -8.73 6.76
N ARG A 97 2.53 -9.29 7.48
CA ARG A 97 3.44 -10.33 6.97
C ARG A 97 3.91 -11.29 8.04
N THR A 98 4.25 -12.51 7.64
CA THR A 98 4.75 -13.53 8.57
C THR A 98 6.12 -13.17 9.16
N PRO A 99 6.49 -13.70 10.35
CA PRO A 99 7.85 -13.57 10.88
C PRO A 99 8.93 -14.08 9.93
N ASP A 100 8.67 -15.13 9.14
CA ASP A 100 9.63 -15.65 8.15
C ASP A 100 9.86 -14.68 6.99
N TYR A 101 8.79 -14.01 6.53
CA TYR A 101 8.94 -12.96 5.54
C TYR A 101 9.72 -11.77 6.13
N GLN A 102 9.42 -11.35 7.36
CA GLN A 102 10.22 -10.33 8.04
C GLN A 102 11.70 -10.73 8.14
N ARG A 103 12.00 -11.97 8.52
CA ARG A 103 13.38 -12.50 8.56
C ARG A 103 14.08 -12.41 7.21
N ARG A 104 13.38 -12.75 6.12
CA ARG A 104 13.93 -12.64 4.76
C ARG A 104 14.28 -11.18 4.44
N LEU A 105 13.36 -10.26 4.65
CA LEU A 105 13.57 -8.82 4.39
C LEU A 105 14.73 -8.27 5.21
N ARG A 106 14.86 -8.67 6.47
CA ARG A 106 15.98 -8.27 7.33
C ARG A 106 17.31 -8.76 6.77
N ARG A 107 17.41 -10.03 6.37
CA ARG A 107 18.64 -10.58 5.74
C ARG A 107 18.99 -9.86 4.44
N GLU A 108 17.99 -9.56 3.60
CA GLU A 108 18.20 -8.80 2.36
C GLU A 108 18.69 -7.38 2.64
N ALA A 109 18.15 -6.71 3.66
CA ALA A 109 18.61 -5.41 4.09
C ALA A 109 20.05 -5.46 4.61
N VAL A 110 20.44 -6.48 5.38
CA VAL A 110 21.83 -6.67 5.84
C VAL A 110 22.76 -6.88 4.66
N ALA A 111 22.39 -7.73 3.70
CA ALA A 111 23.17 -7.93 2.49
C ALA A 111 23.32 -6.63 1.67
N ARG A 112 22.30 -5.77 1.66
CA ARG A 112 22.31 -4.49 0.96
C ARG A 112 23.12 -3.40 1.66
N TYR A 113 23.01 -3.32 2.98
CA TYR A 113 23.55 -2.20 3.78
C TYR A 113 24.83 -2.55 4.55
N GLY A 114 25.24 -3.82 4.53
CA GLY A 114 26.54 -4.29 5.03
C GLY A 114 26.58 -4.65 6.50
N SER A 115 25.60 -4.27 7.32
CA SER A 115 25.52 -4.66 8.73
C SER A 115 24.09 -4.69 9.26
N GLU A 116 23.89 -5.33 10.41
CA GLU A 116 22.62 -5.35 11.14
C GLU A 116 22.22 -3.95 11.61
N GLU A 117 23.18 -3.14 12.06
CA GLU A 117 22.95 -1.77 12.51
C GLU A 117 22.51 -0.88 11.34
N ALA A 118 23.16 -1.00 10.18
CA ALA A 118 22.78 -0.24 8.99
C ALA A 118 21.41 -0.68 8.44
N ALA A 119 21.11 -1.98 8.48
CA ALA A 119 19.81 -2.52 8.08
C ALA A 119 18.67 -2.11 9.01
N ALA A 120 18.94 -1.95 10.32
CA ALA A 120 17.94 -1.55 11.31
C ALA A 120 17.33 -0.18 11.05
N ARG A 121 18.00 0.68 10.27
CA ARG A 121 17.45 1.96 9.82
C ARG A 121 16.31 1.84 8.80
N TRP A 122 16.02 0.64 8.31
CA TRP A 122 15.04 0.41 7.23
C TRP A 122 14.14 -0.80 7.47
N VAL A 123 14.62 -1.81 8.19
CA VAL A 123 13.88 -3.07 8.37
C VAL A 123 14.04 -3.55 9.80
N SER A 124 12.97 -3.54 10.60
CA SER A 124 12.96 -4.06 11.97
C SER A 124 13.13 -5.58 12.03
N THR A 125 13.37 -6.12 13.24
CA THR A 125 13.48 -7.57 13.44
C THR A 125 12.09 -8.23 13.39
N PRO A 126 12.01 -9.57 13.21
CA PRO A 126 10.75 -10.33 13.28
C PRO A 126 9.94 -10.11 14.57
N GLU A 127 10.63 -9.95 15.69
CA GLU A 127 10.03 -9.85 17.03
C GLU A 127 9.42 -8.47 17.29
N THR A 128 9.92 -7.44 16.60
CA THR A 128 9.62 -6.04 16.89
C THR A 128 8.87 -5.32 15.77
N SER A 129 8.80 -5.93 14.59
CA SER A 129 8.15 -5.33 13.42
C SER A 129 6.63 -5.19 13.62
N PRO A 130 6.06 -3.97 13.48
CA PRO A 130 4.62 -3.77 13.59
C PRO A 130 3.84 -4.48 12.47
N HIS A 131 4.45 -4.68 11.29
CA HIS A 131 3.84 -5.45 10.19
C HIS A 131 3.58 -6.92 10.57
N VAL A 132 4.42 -7.51 11.44
CA VAL A 132 4.22 -8.90 11.88
C VAL A 132 2.94 -9.05 12.71
N ASN A 133 2.60 -8.00 13.45
CA ASN A 133 1.42 -7.95 14.32
C ASN A 133 0.20 -7.33 13.61
N GLY A 134 0.30 -7.02 12.31
CA GLY A 134 -0.77 -6.34 11.56
C GLY A 134 -0.99 -4.88 11.97
N ALA A 135 -0.08 -4.29 12.75
CA ALA A 135 -0.23 -2.96 13.35
C ALA A 135 0.34 -1.81 12.49
N ALA A 136 0.85 -2.12 11.28
CA ALA A 136 1.34 -1.13 10.34
C ALA A 136 0.96 -1.48 8.89
N VAL A 137 0.91 -0.44 8.06
CA VAL A 137 0.73 -0.54 6.62
C VAL A 137 1.68 0.42 5.90
N ASP A 138 2.23 -0.04 4.78
CA ASP A 138 2.96 0.80 3.83
C ASP A 138 2.02 1.17 2.69
N LEU A 139 1.79 2.46 2.49
CA LEU A 139 0.87 2.98 1.48
C LEU A 139 1.59 3.72 0.37
N GLY A 140 1.02 3.63 -0.82
CA GLY A 140 1.29 4.51 -1.95
C GLY A 140 -0.01 4.95 -2.63
N PRO A 141 0.08 5.70 -3.73
CA PRO A 141 1.27 6.39 -4.24
C PRO A 141 1.62 7.61 -3.34
N ALA A 142 2.66 8.38 -3.70
CA ALA A 142 3.06 9.58 -2.96
C ALA A 142 1.92 10.61 -2.74
N ALA A 143 0.92 10.66 -3.63
CA ALA A 143 -0.26 11.49 -3.44
C ALA A 143 -1.13 11.04 -2.24
N ALA A 144 -1.23 9.72 -1.99
CA ALA A 144 -1.90 9.18 -0.81
C ALA A 144 -1.13 9.54 0.47
N GLN A 145 0.20 9.42 0.44
CA GLN A 145 1.07 9.81 1.55
C GLN A 145 0.92 11.30 1.88
N ALA A 146 0.97 12.17 0.87
CA ALA A 146 0.74 13.61 1.06
C ALA A 146 -0.66 13.95 1.60
N TRP A 147 -1.69 13.20 1.17
CA TRP A 147 -3.04 13.37 1.69
C TRP A 147 -3.12 12.97 3.17
N LEU A 148 -2.50 11.85 3.56
CA LEU A 148 -2.43 11.36 4.94
C LEU A 148 -1.56 12.25 5.83
N ASP A 149 -0.48 12.83 5.32
CA ASP A 149 0.33 13.78 6.09
C ASP A 149 -0.49 15.01 6.48
N ALA A 150 -1.46 15.42 5.65
CA ALA A 150 -2.33 16.56 5.92
C ALA A 150 -3.59 16.22 6.75
N ARG A 151 -4.11 14.98 6.65
CA ARG A 151 -5.46 14.62 7.16
C ARG A 151 -5.50 13.35 8.00
N GLY A 152 -4.46 12.54 7.97
CA GLY A 152 -4.41 11.20 8.57
C GLY A 152 -4.65 11.21 10.08
N ALA A 153 -4.20 12.25 10.78
CA ALA A 153 -4.39 12.41 12.22
C ALA A 153 -5.87 12.35 12.64
N ALA A 154 -6.80 12.89 11.84
CA ALA A 154 -8.24 12.83 12.13
C ALA A 154 -8.80 11.39 12.14
N TYR A 155 -8.10 10.45 11.48
CA TYR A 155 -8.42 9.02 11.46
C TYR A 155 -7.56 8.22 12.45
N GLY A 156 -6.65 8.86 13.17
CA GLY A 156 -5.62 8.21 13.96
C GLY A 156 -4.49 7.61 13.11
N LEU A 157 -4.44 7.84 11.80
CA LEU A 157 -3.41 7.29 10.92
C LEU A 157 -2.19 8.21 10.93
N CYS A 158 -1.11 7.74 11.54
CA CYS A 158 0.10 8.54 11.72
C CYS A 158 1.29 7.92 11.02
N ARG A 159 2.02 8.74 10.27
CA ARG A 159 3.38 8.42 9.85
C ARG A 159 4.26 8.35 11.10
N ILE A 160 5.08 7.31 11.21
CA ILE A 160 5.93 7.09 12.40
C ILE A 160 7.40 7.42 12.14
N TYR A 161 7.89 7.16 10.92
CA TYR A 161 9.32 7.29 10.60
C TYR A 161 9.60 8.39 9.57
N GLY A 162 10.60 9.23 9.88
CA GLY A 162 11.03 10.36 9.06
C GLY A 162 11.68 9.95 7.73
N ASN A 163 12.24 8.74 7.64
CA ASN A 163 12.79 8.19 6.39
C ASN A 163 11.81 7.29 5.61
N GLU A 164 10.60 7.05 6.12
CA GLU A 164 9.62 6.15 5.51
C GLU A 164 8.26 6.87 5.34
N PRO A 165 8.10 7.73 4.32
CA PRO A 165 6.83 8.43 4.05
C PRO A 165 5.67 7.49 3.71
N TRP A 166 5.94 6.21 3.49
CA TRP A 166 4.93 5.20 3.22
C TRP A 166 4.40 4.52 4.49
N HIS A 167 5.13 4.53 5.62
CA HIS A 167 4.80 3.71 6.80
C HIS A 167 3.83 4.42 7.75
N TYR A 168 2.63 3.86 7.91
CA TYR A 168 1.58 4.38 8.78
C TYR A 168 1.15 3.35 9.83
N GLU A 169 0.88 3.85 11.04
CA GLU A 169 0.32 3.07 12.14
C GLU A 169 -0.90 3.79 12.74
N LEU A 170 -1.75 3.04 13.45
CA LEU A 170 -2.87 3.62 14.20
C LEU A 170 -2.37 4.22 15.53
N ARG A 171 -2.78 5.45 15.79
CA ARG A 171 -2.64 6.23 17.03
C ARG A 171 -3.99 6.91 17.30
N PRO A 172 -4.94 6.22 17.95
CA PRO A 172 -6.32 6.71 18.08
C PRO A 172 -6.41 8.11 18.68
N GLU A 173 -5.50 8.44 19.60
CA GLU A 173 -5.44 9.72 20.30
C GLU A 173 -5.06 10.88 19.36
N ALA A 174 -4.45 10.60 18.21
CA ALA A 174 -3.97 11.63 17.28
C ALA A 174 -5.10 12.50 16.70
N ALA A 175 -6.34 12.01 16.71
CA ALA A 175 -7.50 12.81 16.32
C ALA A 175 -7.75 14.00 17.26
N VAL A 176 -7.27 13.90 18.51
CA VAL A 176 -7.40 14.93 19.54
C VAL A 176 -6.07 15.64 19.78
N THR A 177 -4.97 14.89 19.86
CA THR A 177 -3.65 15.42 20.28
C THR A 177 -2.75 15.79 19.10
N GLY A 178 -3.14 15.46 17.87
CA GLY A 178 -2.25 15.47 16.71
C GLY A 178 -1.31 14.26 16.69
N PRO A 179 -0.58 14.07 15.57
CA PRO A 179 0.33 12.94 15.41
C PRO A 179 1.51 13.03 16.40
N PRO A 180 2.03 11.88 16.89
CA PRO A 180 3.25 11.89 17.68
C PRO A 180 4.45 12.40 16.86
N PRO A 181 5.52 12.88 17.52
CA PRO A 181 6.77 13.19 16.83
C PRO A 181 7.31 11.98 16.05
N LEU A 182 7.85 12.23 14.86
CA LEU A 182 8.48 11.20 14.05
C LEU A 182 9.78 10.72 14.71
N HIS A 183 10.01 9.41 14.69
CA HIS A 183 11.34 8.86 14.86
C HIS A 183 12.15 9.09 13.58
N PRO A 184 13.45 9.43 13.63
CA PRO A 184 14.24 9.62 12.43
C PRO A 184 14.26 8.37 11.52
N THR A 185 14.43 7.20 12.13
CA THR A 185 14.35 5.87 11.49
C THR A 185 13.74 4.83 12.43
N PRO A 186 13.34 3.63 11.95
CA PRO A 186 12.94 2.53 12.80
C PRO A 186 13.96 2.19 13.91
N ALA A 187 15.27 2.30 13.64
CA ALA A 187 16.30 2.05 14.65
C ALA A 187 16.22 2.98 15.88
N ASP A 188 15.58 4.14 15.72
CA ASP A 188 15.39 5.13 16.78
C ASP A 188 14.11 4.91 17.59
N ASP A 189 13.26 3.95 17.19
CA ASP A 189 12.05 3.58 17.91
C ASP A 189 12.41 2.71 19.12
N PRO A 190 12.06 3.11 20.36
CA PRO A 190 12.35 2.33 21.55
C PRO A 190 11.70 0.94 21.53
N ARG A 191 10.61 0.73 20.77
CA ARG A 191 9.95 -0.58 20.60
C ARG A 191 10.82 -1.59 19.86
N HIS A 192 11.84 -1.15 19.13
CA HIS A 192 12.73 -2.01 18.35
C HIS A 192 14.02 -2.36 19.08
N ARG A 193 14.21 -1.84 20.30
CA ARG A 193 15.35 -2.19 21.14
C ARG A 193 15.09 -3.52 21.83
N PRO A 194 16.09 -4.43 21.93
CA PRO A 194 15.99 -5.58 22.80
C PRO A 194 15.66 -5.12 24.22
N LEU A 195 14.66 -5.75 24.86
CA LEU A 195 14.47 -5.58 26.29
C LEU A 195 15.75 -6.06 26.97
N GLY A 196 16.35 -5.18 27.78
CA GLY A 196 17.76 -5.25 28.20
C GLY A 196 18.28 -6.63 28.60
N THR A 197 19.50 -6.93 28.15
CA THR A 197 20.40 -7.92 28.75
C THR A 197 20.90 -7.47 30.11
#